data_AF-A0A956AM04-F1
#
_entry.id   AF-A0A956AM04-F1
#
_cell.length_a   1.000
_cell.length_b   1.000
_cell.length_c   1.000
_cell.angle_alpha   90.00
_cell.angle_beta   90.00
_cell.angle_gamma   90.00
#
_symmetry.space_group_name_H-M   'P 1'
#
loop_
_entity.id
_entity.type
_entity.pdbx_description
1 polymer ?
#
loop_
_entity_poly.entity_id
_entity_poly.type
_entity_poly.pdbx_seq_one_letter_code
_entity_poly.pdbx_strand_id
1 'polypeptide(L)'
;MTASAFESLEHVIADEHFPQADLALRRGRHIGRDDGTVYDYLVDALDHLEPLYRRFGAELVQRSDGYFYLLPSGDRLGRRHLSAGEMLVGQTLALMYLDPATLQHGGVVARAALLQRLDGLLGRETLARTLNPRKRKLGERVAAETVRTKVAEALRRLAVLGFIDEVGDGELRLRPALMRFADPVRDLSDRTAALERLVRSGEVVLGEAEDEDATGAAGDDDDDDADGDGPGAAGDDAGGEGAGG
;
A
#
# COMPACT_ATOMS: atom_id res chain seq x y z
N MET A 1 -25.75 -19.04 2.75
CA MET A 1 -25.43 -20.05 1.74
C MET A 1 -25.99 -19.55 0.42
N THR A 2 -25.21 -18.73 -0.28
CA THR A 2 -25.43 -18.52 -1.72
C THR A 2 -25.06 -19.84 -2.38
N ALA A 3 -26.02 -20.51 -3.01
CA ALA A 3 -25.73 -21.72 -3.76
C ALA A 3 -24.77 -21.36 -4.90
N SER A 4 -23.65 -22.06 -5.02
CA SER A 4 -22.73 -21.86 -6.14
C SER A 4 -23.48 -21.98 -7.47
N ALA A 5 -23.34 -21.00 -8.35
CA ALA A 5 -23.92 -21.06 -9.69
C ALA A 5 -23.21 -22.08 -10.59
N PHE A 6 -21.99 -22.49 -10.21
CA PHE A 6 -21.21 -23.48 -10.94
C PHE A 6 -21.46 -24.88 -10.38
N GLU A 7 -21.65 -25.85 -11.28
CA GLU A 7 -21.88 -27.25 -10.91
C GLU A 7 -20.59 -27.98 -10.50
N SER A 8 -19.43 -27.52 -10.98
CA SER A 8 -18.14 -28.17 -10.76
C SER A 8 -16.96 -27.21 -10.87
N LEU A 9 -15.82 -27.60 -10.29
CA LEU A 9 -14.55 -26.88 -10.45
C LEU A 9 -14.09 -26.79 -11.92
N GLU A 10 -14.44 -27.78 -12.75
CA GLU A 10 -14.11 -27.75 -14.18
C GLU A 10 -14.80 -26.58 -14.89
N HIS A 11 -16.09 -26.36 -14.62
CA HIS A 11 -16.82 -25.21 -15.15
C HIS A 11 -16.26 -23.89 -14.63
N VAL A 12 -15.86 -23.83 -13.36
CA VAL A 12 -15.21 -22.66 -12.76
C VAL A 12 -13.91 -22.30 -13.48
N ILE A 13 -13.06 -23.29 -13.78
CA ILE A 13 -11.76 -23.07 -14.44
C ILE A 13 -11.94 -22.73 -15.93
N ALA A 14 -12.98 -23.28 -16.58
CA ALA A 14 -13.29 -23.03 -17.97
C ALA A 14 -13.90 -21.64 -18.23
N ASP A 15 -14.40 -20.97 -17.19
CA ASP A 15 -14.95 -19.61 -17.29
C ASP A 15 -13.88 -18.59 -17.74
N GLU A 16 -14.28 -17.64 -18.59
CA GLU A 16 -13.39 -16.63 -19.14
C GLU A 16 -12.79 -15.67 -18.09
N HIS A 17 -13.45 -15.51 -16.93
CA HIS A 17 -13.01 -14.65 -15.85
C HIS A 17 -11.96 -15.32 -14.96
N PHE A 18 -11.87 -16.66 -14.97
CA PHE A 18 -10.96 -17.41 -14.09
C PHE A 18 -9.50 -16.97 -14.21
N PRO A 19 -8.89 -16.86 -15.41
CA PRO A 19 -7.48 -16.50 -15.54
C PRO A 19 -7.17 -15.10 -14.96
N GLN A 20 -8.07 -14.14 -15.18
CA GLN A 20 -7.93 -12.79 -14.64
C GLN A 20 -8.06 -12.78 -13.11
N ALA A 21 -9.10 -13.45 -12.59
CA ALA A 21 -9.35 -13.54 -11.15
C ALA A 21 -8.20 -14.24 -10.42
N ASP A 22 -7.74 -15.39 -10.93
CA ASP A 22 -6.67 -16.18 -10.32
C ASP A 22 -5.34 -15.42 -10.29
N LEU A 23 -4.95 -14.78 -11.40
CA LEU A 23 -3.72 -13.99 -11.44
C LEU A 23 -3.78 -12.78 -10.52
N ALA A 24 -4.93 -12.10 -10.43
CA ALA A 24 -5.11 -10.98 -9.53
C ALA A 24 -4.97 -11.43 -8.06
N LEU A 25 -5.69 -12.48 -7.68
CA LEU A 25 -5.67 -13.05 -6.33
C LEU A 25 -4.26 -13.51 -5.91
N ARG A 26 -3.55 -14.24 -6.77
CA ARG A 26 -2.19 -14.71 -6.47
C ARG A 26 -1.15 -13.59 -6.38
N ARG A 27 -1.42 -12.43 -6.98
CA ARG A 27 -0.59 -11.22 -6.82
C ARG A 27 -0.90 -10.44 -5.54
N GLY A 28 -1.87 -10.90 -4.75
CA GLY A 28 -2.32 -10.25 -3.52
C GLY A 28 -3.32 -9.13 -3.75
N ARG A 29 -3.90 -9.01 -4.96
CA ARG A 29 -4.91 -8.00 -5.24
C ARG A 29 -6.21 -8.35 -4.51
N HIS A 30 -6.83 -7.34 -3.93
CA HIS A 30 -8.16 -7.39 -3.36
C HIS A 30 -9.17 -7.11 -4.47
N ILE A 31 -10.13 -8.01 -4.61
CA ILE A 31 -11.17 -7.91 -5.65
C ILE A 31 -12.48 -7.51 -4.96
N GLY A 32 -12.92 -6.29 -5.19
CA GLY A 32 -14.11 -5.71 -4.60
C GLY A 32 -15.26 -5.63 -5.60
N ARG A 33 -16.44 -5.22 -5.13
CA ARG A 33 -17.63 -5.02 -5.99
C ARG A 33 -17.37 -4.12 -7.21
N ASP A 34 -16.42 -3.18 -7.11
CA ASP A 34 -16.07 -2.29 -8.21
C ASP A 34 -15.34 -3.01 -9.37
N ASP A 35 -14.84 -4.24 -9.17
CA ASP A 35 -14.25 -5.05 -10.24
C ASP A 35 -15.33 -5.75 -11.10
N GLY A 36 -16.62 -5.50 -10.85
CA GLY A 36 -17.73 -5.90 -11.71
C GLY A 36 -17.88 -7.41 -11.86
N THR A 37 -17.88 -7.90 -13.11
CA THR A 37 -18.12 -9.33 -13.42
C THR A 37 -17.11 -10.26 -12.78
N VAL A 38 -15.87 -9.80 -12.53
CA VAL A 38 -14.85 -10.59 -11.82
C VAL A 38 -15.26 -10.85 -10.38
N TYR A 39 -15.89 -9.86 -9.72
CA TYR A 39 -16.40 -10.03 -8.36
C TYR A 39 -17.58 -11.00 -8.34
N ASP A 40 -18.53 -10.82 -9.26
CA ASP A 40 -19.71 -11.70 -9.37
C ASP A 40 -19.32 -13.15 -9.62
N TYR A 41 -18.36 -13.37 -10.54
CA TYR A 41 -17.74 -14.67 -10.77
C TYR A 41 -17.18 -15.30 -9.49
N LEU A 42 -16.44 -14.53 -8.67
CA LEU A 42 -15.87 -15.05 -7.41
C LEU A 42 -16.94 -15.39 -6.38
N VAL A 43 -18.05 -14.64 -6.33
CA VAL A 43 -19.19 -14.95 -5.47
C VAL A 43 -19.77 -16.32 -5.85
N ASP A 44 -19.97 -16.55 -7.14
CA ASP A 44 -20.56 -17.78 -7.64
C ASP A 44 -19.63 -18.99 -7.57
N ALA A 45 -18.31 -18.76 -7.72
CA ALA A 45 -17.29 -19.81 -7.75
C ALA A 45 -16.67 -20.14 -6.37
N LEU A 46 -17.03 -19.40 -5.31
CA LEU A 46 -16.38 -19.47 -3.99
C LEU A 46 -16.26 -20.90 -3.45
N ASP A 47 -17.35 -21.67 -3.46
CA ASP A 47 -17.42 -23.03 -2.92
C ASP A 47 -16.43 -24.00 -3.58
N HIS A 48 -16.07 -23.75 -4.84
CA HIS A 48 -15.11 -24.58 -5.60
C HIS A 48 -13.67 -24.03 -5.53
N LEU A 49 -13.52 -22.69 -5.53
CA LEU A 49 -12.21 -22.04 -5.48
C LEU A 49 -11.55 -22.12 -4.12
N GLU A 50 -12.31 -22.07 -3.02
CA GLU A 50 -11.75 -22.14 -1.68
C GLU A 50 -10.99 -23.47 -1.42
N PRO A 51 -11.55 -24.66 -1.71
CA PRO A 51 -10.79 -25.91 -1.66
C PRO A 51 -9.59 -25.95 -2.60
N LEU A 52 -9.69 -25.34 -3.78
CA LEU A 52 -8.58 -25.26 -4.73
C LEU A 52 -7.41 -24.46 -4.13
N TYR A 53 -7.65 -23.23 -3.65
CA TYR A 53 -6.61 -22.37 -3.07
C TYR A 53 -6.00 -22.96 -1.80
N ARG A 54 -6.78 -23.69 -1.00
CA ARG A 54 -6.26 -24.41 0.18
C ARG A 54 -5.14 -25.38 -0.18
N ARG A 55 -5.19 -26.02 -1.35
CA ARG A 55 -4.13 -26.92 -1.85
C ARG A 55 -2.82 -26.17 -2.17
N PHE A 56 -2.91 -24.88 -2.46
CA PHE A 56 -1.78 -23.98 -2.64
C PHE A 56 -1.32 -23.32 -1.33
N GLY A 57 -1.87 -23.72 -0.17
CA GLY A 57 -1.53 -23.11 1.11
C GLY A 57 -2.01 -21.66 1.23
N ALA A 58 -3.20 -21.38 0.68
CA ALA A 58 -3.87 -20.09 0.82
C ALA A 58 -5.36 -20.28 1.09
N GLU A 59 -5.97 -19.35 1.81
CA GLU A 59 -7.40 -19.29 2.05
C GLU A 59 -8.00 -18.19 1.19
N LEU A 60 -9.07 -18.50 0.44
CA LEU A 60 -9.86 -17.50 -0.27
C LEU A 60 -10.85 -16.90 0.72
N VAL A 61 -10.63 -15.64 1.09
CA VAL A 61 -11.40 -14.97 2.13
C VAL A 61 -12.36 -13.98 1.47
N GLN A 62 -13.66 -14.13 1.74
CA GLN A 62 -14.67 -13.12 1.47
C GLN A 62 -14.93 -12.30 2.74
N ARG A 63 -14.83 -10.97 2.65
CA ARG A 63 -15.18 -10.07 3.76
C ARG A 63 -16.59 -9.49 3.60
N SER A 64 -17.25 -9.23 4.72
CA SER A 64 -18.57 -8.59 4.78
C SER A 64 -18.61 -7.22 4.11
N ASP A 65 -17.47 -6.53 4.08
CA ASP A 65 -17.29 -5.23 3.43
C ASP A 65 -17.31 -5.32 1.88
N GLY A 66 -17.44 -6.53 1.32
CA GLY A 66 -17.69 -6.74 -0.11
C GLY A 66 -16.43 -6.85 -0.95
N TYR A 67 -15.40 -7.55 -0.46
CA TYR A 67 -14.20 -7.85 -1.22
C TYR A 67 -13.64 -9.23 -0.90
N PHE A 68 -12.86 -9.76 -1.84
CA PHE A 68 -12.12 -11.02 -1.77
C PHE A 68 -10.61 -10.77 -1.75
N TYR A 69 -9.87 -11.67 -1.11
CA TYR A 69 -8.41 -11.75 -1.21
C TYR A 69 -7.92 -13.14 -0.83
N LEU A 70 -6.68 -13.47 -1.19
CA LEU A 70 -6.00 -14.68 -0.70
C LEU A 70 -5.21 -14.38 0.56
N LEU A 71 -5.42 -15.16 1.60
CA LEU A 71 -4.61 -15.17 2.81
C LEU A 71 -3.65 -16.37 2.77
N PRO A 72 -2.33 -16.15 2.65
CA PRO A 72 -1.37 -17.24 2.72
C PRO A 72 -1.43 -17.95 4.09
N SER A 73 -1.55 -19.27 4.08
CA SER A 73 -1.51 -20.13 5.28
C SER A 73 -0.30 -21.08 5.31
N GLY A 74 0.49 -21.11 4.24
CA GLY A 74 1.77 -21.82 4.15
C GLY A 74 2.79 -21.06 3.31
N ASP A 75 3.82 -21.76 2.81
CA ASP A 75 4.97 -21.14 2.12
C ASP A 75 4.94 -21.35 0.59
N ARG A 76 3.90 -22.03 0.08
CA ARG A 76 3.77 -22.35 -1.36
C ARG A 76 3.38 -21.13 -2.20
N LEU A 77 2.73 -20.15 -1.60
CA LEU A 77 2.43 -18.87 -2.23
C LEU A 77 3.42 -17.83 -1.72
N GLY A 78 4.02 -17.05 -2.63
CA GLY A 78 4.96 -15.99 -2.25
C GLY A 78 4.29 -14.98 -1.32
N ARG A 79 4.91 -14.73 -0.17
CA ARG A 79 4.45 -13.71 0.79
C ARG A 79 5.05 -12.37 0.40
N ARG A 80 4.19 -11.38 0.19
CA ARG A 80 4.60 -9.99 -0.06
C ARG A 80 4.10 -9.15 1.09
N HIS A 81 5.01 -8.70 1.94
CA HIS A 81 4.69 -7.83 3.05
C HIS A 81 4.67 -6.37 2.58
N LEU A 82 3.75 -5.59 3.16
CA LEU A 82 3.76 -4.14 3.02
C LEU A 82 4.85 -3.59 3.94
N SER A 83 5.59 -2.60 3.42
CA SER A 83 6.49 -1.80 4.24
C SER A 83 5.71 -1.01 5.30
N ALA A 84 6.40 -0.57 6.35
CA ALA A 84 5.79 0.29 7.37
C ALA A 84 5.17 1.57 6.77
N GLY A 85 5.80 2.13 5.74
CA GLY A 85 5.28 3.29 5.02
C GLY A 85 3.99 3.01 4.25
N GLU A 86 3.91 1.88 3.54
CA GLU A 86 2.70 1.45 2.85
C GLU A 86 1.56 1.15 3.83
N MET A 87 1.88 0.51 4.96
CA MET A 87 0.92 0.25 6.03
C MET A 87 0.36 1.55 6.61
N LEU A 88 1.22 2.52 6.91
CA LEU A 88 0.80 3.82 7.44
C LEU A 88 -0.12 4.56 6.46
N VAL A 89 0.23 4.56 5.17
CA VAL A 89 -0.59 5.17 4.11
C VAL A 89 -1.93 4.45 4.01
N GLY A 90 -1.95 3.12 4.02
CA GLY A 90 -3.18 2.31 3.97
C GLY A 90 -4.11 2.55 5.17
N GLN A 91 -3.57 2.59 6.39
CA GLN A 91 -4.34 2.89 7.59
C GLN A 91 -4.91 4.32 7.57
N THR A 92 -4.13 5.28 7.07
CA THR A 92 -4.61 6.66 6.93
C THR A 92 -5.71 6.78 5.87
N LEU A 93 -5.58 6.06 4.75
CA LEU A 93 -6.65 5.97 3.75
C LEU A 93 -7.90 5.29 4.30
N ALA A 94 -7.76 4.26 5.15
CA ALA A 94 -8.88 3.64 5.84
C ALA A 94 -9.58 4.60 6.82
N LEU A 95 -8.84 5.46 7.52
CA LEU A 95 -9.43 6.56 8.31
C LEU A 95 -10.22 7.52 7.43
N MET A 96 -9.67 7.92 6.29
CA MET A 96 -10.37 8.79 5.34
C MET A 96 -11.62 8.11 4.76
N TYR A 97 -11.59 6.79 4.53
CA TYR A 97 -12.75 6.02 4.08
C TYR A 97 -13.88 5.99 5.12
N LEU A 98 -13.54 5.95 6.41
CA LEU A 98 -14.50 6.01 7.52
C LEU A 98 -15.04 7.43 7.79
N ASP A 99 -14.42 8.47 7.21
CA ASP A 99 -14.84 9.86 7.36
C ASP A 99 -16.16 10.11 6.59
N PRO A 100 -17.24 10.58 7.25
CA PRO A 100 -18.49 10.92 6.57
C PRO A 100 -18.34 11.95 5.44
N ALA A 101 -17.33 12.82 5.50
CA ALA A 101 -17.06 13.80 4.45
C ALA A 101 -16.65 13.12 3.13
N THR A 102 -15.91 12.01 3.20
CA THR A 102 -15.47 11.26 2.01
C THR A 102 -16.64 10.61 1.27
N LEU A 103 -17.67 10.19 2.00
CA LEU A 103 -18.92 9.69 1.40
C LEU A 103 -19.65 10.78 0.59
N GLN A 104 -19.57 12.05 1.02
CA GLN A 104 -20.20 13.16 0.31
C GLN A 104 -19.49 13.45 -1.03
N HIS A 105 -18.22 13.08 -1.16
CA HIS A 105 -17.43 13.22 -2.38
C HIS A 105 -17.38 11.92 -3.21
N GLY A 106 -18.34 11.01 -3.00
CA GLY A 106 -18.42 9.76 -3.76
C GLY A 106 -17.23 8.82 -3.55
N GLY A 107 -16.58 8.89 -2.39
CA GLY A 107 -15.42 8.06 -2.07
C GLY A 107 -14.10 8.54 -2.70
N VAL A 108 -14.08 9.74 -3.28
CA VAL A 108 -12.88 10.31 -3.91
C VAL A 108 -12.19 11.27 -2.95
N VAL A 109 -10.86 11.15 -2.83
CA VAL A 109 -10.02 12.02 -2.00
C VAL A 109 -8.81 12.52 -2.79
N ALA A 110 -8.42 13.77 -2.57
CA ALA A 110 -7.20 14.31 -3.17
C ALA A 110 -5.96 13.79 -2.43
N ARG A 111 -4.90 13.46 -3.18
CA ARG A 111 -3.58 13.10 -2.61
C ARG A 111 -3.03 14.18 -1.69
N ALA A 112 -3.32 15.45 -1.97
CA ALA A 112 -2.95 16.56 -1.10
C ALA A 112 -3.63 16.46 0.29
N ALA A 113 -4.90 16.05 0.34
CA ALA A 113 -5.64 15.86 1.59
C ALA A 113 -5.07 14.68 2.40
N LEU A 114 -4.64 13.60 1.74
CA LEU A 114 -3.93 12.49 2.39
C LEU A 114 -2.61 12.97 3.02
N LEU A 115 -1.79 13.73 2.29
CA LEU A 115 -0.53 14.28 2.81
C LEU A 115 -0.77 15.19 4.01
N GLN A 116 -1.80 16.04 3.96
CA GLN A 116 -2.20 16.88 5.09
C GLN A 116 -2.66 16.05 6.30
N ARG A 117 -3.43 14.98 6.08
CA ARG A 117 -3.90 14.09 7.15
C ARG A 117 -2.73 13.35 7.80
N LEU A 118 -1.78 12.86 7.01
CA LEU A 118 -0.55 12.22 7.51
C LEU A 118 0.28 13.20 8.36
N ASP A 119 0.50 14.43 7.88
CA ASP A 119 1.23 15.46 8.63
C ASP A 119 0.52 15.81 9.95
N GLY A 120 -0.82 15.95 9.92
CA GLY A 120 -1.61 16.26 11.10
C GLY A 120 -1.67 15.15 12.15
N LEU A 121 -1.52 13.88 11.74
CA LEU A 121 -1.57 12.74 12.66
C LEU A 121 -0.20 12.40 13.27
N LEU A 122 0.89 12.41 12.49
CA LEU A 122 2.21 11.95 12.94
C LEU A 122 3.23 13.08 13.14
N GLY A 123 3.02 14.22 12.47
CA GLY A 123 4.02 15.26 12.30
C GLY A 123 5.12 14.90 11.29
N ARG A 124 5.67 15.94 10.65
CA ARG A 124 6.68 15.82 9.58
C ARG A 124 7.88 14.93 9.90
N GLU A 125 8.43 15.05 11.10
CA GLU A 125 9.67 14.37 11.46
C GLU A 125 9.47 12.85 11.65
N THR A 126 8.36 12.47 12.30
CA THR A 126 7.97 11.05 12.46
C THR A 126 7.63 10.45 11.10
N LEU A 127 6.86 11.15 10.29
CA LEU A 127 6.47 10.70 8.96
C LEU A 127 7.70 10.46 8.05
N ALA A 128 8.65 11.39 8.03
CA ALA A 128 9.88 11.23 7.25
C ALA A 128 10.72 10.03 7.71
N ARG A 129 10.80 9.79 9.02
CA ARG A 129 11.51 8.62 9.58
C ARG A 129 10.83 7.29 9.24
N THR A 130 9.50 7.22 9.35
CA THR A 130 8.75 5.99 9.05
C THR A 130 8.79 5.64 7.56
N LEU A 131 8.78 6.64 6.68
CA LEU A 131 8.86 6.45 5.23
C LEU A 131 10.28 6.21 4.71
N ASN A 132 11.30 6.69 5.43
CA ASN A 132 12.70 6.51 5.08
C ASN A 132 13.57 6.19 6.30
N PRO A 133 13.53 4.94 6.81
CA PRO A 133 14.25 4.57 8.02
C PRO A 133 15.79 4.62 7.85
N ARG A 134 16.29 4.60 6.62
CA ARG A 134 17.73 4.58 6.31
C ARG A 134 18.41 5.95 6.41
N LYS A 135 17.68 7.07 6.26
CA LYS A 135 18.25 8.43 6.30
C LYS A 135 17.85 9.16 7.59
N ARG A 136 18.80 9.27 8.53
CA ARG A 136 18.57 9.79 9.90
C ARG A 136 18.46 11.31 10.03
N LYS A 137 18.94 12.08 9.04
CA LYS A 137 18.85 13.55 9.01
C LYS A 137 18.69 14.02 7.57
N LEU A 138 17.50 14.48 7.21
CA LEU A 138 17.24 15.21 5.98
C LEU A 138 16.94 16.68 6.35
N GLY A 139 17.39 17.62 5.52
CA GLY A 139 16.91 19.00 5.63
C GLY A 139 15.40 19.06 5.40
N GLU A 140 14.70 20.04 5.98
CA GLU A 140 13.23 20.10 5.98
C GLU A 140 12.61 20.02 4.57
N ARG A 141 13.19 20.70 3.58
CA ARG A 141 12.74 20.65 2.19
C ARG A 141 12.89 19.26 1.59
N VAL A 142 14.06 18.63 1.79
CA VAL A 142 14.37 17.30 1.26
C VAL A 142 13.52 16.23 1.95
N ALA A 143 13.23 16.39 3.23
CA ALA A 143 12.32 15.53 3.97
C ALA A 143 10.89 15.60 3.41
N ALA A 144 10.37 16.80 3.16
CA ALA A 144 9.03 16.97 2.59
C ALA A 144 8.91 16.37 1.18
N GLU A 145 9.95 16.52 0.35
CA GLU A 145 10.00 15.92 -0.97
C GLU A 145 10.08 14.39 -0.92
N THR A 146 10.96 13.84 -0.06
CA THR A 146 11.08 12.40 0.18
C THR A 146 9.75 11.79 0.61
N VAL A 147 9.05 12.44 1.55
CA VAL A 147 7.71 12.01 2.01
C VAL A 147 6.74 11.95 0.83
N ARG A 148 6.69 12.98 -0.01
CA ARG A 148 5.82 12.98 -1.20
C ARG A 148 6.15 11.81 -2.12
N THR A 149 7.42 11.59 -2.43
CA THR A 149 7.86 10.50 -3.32
C THR A 149 7.49 9.14 -2.76
N LYS A 150 7.78 8.88 -1.48
CA LYS A 150 7.46 7.61 -0.81
C LYS A 150 5.96 7.37 -0.68
N VAL A 151 5.16 8.41 -0.41
CA VAL A 151 3.70 8.30 -0.44
C VAL A 151 3.20 7.97 -1.86
N ALA A 152 3.79 8.56 -2.91
CA ALA A 152 3.40 8.22 -4.29
C ALA A 152 3.75 6.76 -4.65
N GLU A 153 4.91 6.26 -4.25
CA GLU A 153 5.29 4.85 -4.41
C GLU A 153 4.30 3.92 -3.69
N ALA A 154 3.97 4.23 -2.44
CA ALA A 154 3.00 3.48 -1.66
C ALA A 154 1.60 3.47 -2.33
N LEU A 155 1.14 4.62 -2.82
CA LEU A 155 -0.14 4.72 -3.53
C LEU A 155 -0.17 3.84 -4.79
N ARG A 156 0.87 3.88 -5.62
CA ARG A 156 0.98 2.99 -6.80
C ARG A 156 0.90 1.53 -6.41
N ARG A 157 1.58 1.13 -5.33
CA ARG A 157 1.52 -0.25 -4.84
C ARG A 157 0.12 -0.62 -4.36
N LEU A 158 -0.51 0.26 -3.58
CA LEU A 158 -1.87 0.06 -3.06
C LEU A 158 -2.92 0.01 -4.17
N ALA A 159 -2.73 0.76 -5.26
CA ALA A 159 -3.57 0.70 -6.44
C ALA A 159 -3.47 -0.67 -7.15
N VAL A 160 -2.25 -1.19 -7.33
CA VAL A 160 -2.03 -2.54 -7.89
C VAL A 160 -2.69 -3.62 -7.02
N LEU A 161 -2.66 -3.45 -5.70
CA LEU A 161 -3.29 -4.34 -4.74
C LEU A 161 -4.81 -4.16 -4.62
N GLY A 162 -5.41 -3.22 -5.36
CA GLY A 162 -6.86 -3.03 -5.41
C GLY A 162 -7.45 -2.32 -4.21
N PHE A 163 -6.66 -1.54 -3.47
CA PHE A 163 -7.16 -0.72 -2.35
C PHE A 163 -7.68 0.64 -2.79
N ILE A 164 -7.19 1.17 -3.91
CA ILE A 164 -7.57 2.47 -4.47
C ILE A 164 -7.56 2.40 -6.00
N ASP A 165 -8.26 3.32 -6.64
CA ASP A 165 -8.08 3.63 -8.07
C ASP A 165 -7.57 5.07 -8.22
N GLU A 166 -6.54 5.26 -9.03
CA GLU A 166 -6.08 6.60 -9.42
C GLU A 166 -6.94 7.10 -10.58
N VAL A 167 -7.72 8.17 -10.36
CA VAL A 167 -8.71 8.67 -11.33
C VAL A 167 -8.11 9.72 -12.26
N GLY A 168 -6.95 10.28 -11.90
CA GLY A 168 -6.30 11.40 -12.59
C GLY A 168 -6.15 12.60 -11.67
N ASP A 169 -5.27 13.55 -12.01
CA ASP A 169 -5.07 14.82 -11.28
C ASP A 169 -4.82 14.68 -9.75
N GLY A 170 -4.26 13.54 -9.34
CA GLY A 170 -4.01 13.24 -7.93
C GLY A 170 -5.27 12.90 -7.13
N GLU A 171 -6.39 12.63 -7.78
CA GLU A 171 -7.59 12.09 -7.17
C GLU A 171 -7.49 10.56 -6.99
N LEU A 172 -7.86 10.11 -5.80
CA LEU A 172 -7.82 8.73 -5.36
C LEU A 172 -9.24 8.29 -5.02
N ARG A 173 -9.77 7.31 -5.76
CA ARG A 173 -11.01 6.64 -5.38
C ARG A 173 -10.70 5.55 -4.36
N LEU A 174 -11.30 5.66 -3.18
CA LEU A 174 -11.12 4.73 -2.08
C LEU A 174 -12.02 3.51 -2.26
N ARG A 175 -11.47 2.31 -2.08
CA ARG A 175 -12.20 1.05 -2.23
C ARG A 175 -12.48 0.39 -0.88
N PRO A 176 -13.56 -0.43 -0.75
CA PRO A 176 -13.90 -1.11 0.49
C PRO A 176 -12.78 -2.02 1.05
N ALA A 177 -11.90 -2.51 0.17
CA ALA A 177 -10.73 -3.30 0.55
C ALA A 177 -9.82 -2.58 1.57
N LEU A 178 -9.84 -1.25 1.65
CA LEU A 178 -9.12 -0.47 2.66
C LEU A 178 -9.47 -0.87 4.09
N MET A 179 -10.66 -1.43 4.32
CA MET A 179 -11.05 -1.93 5.64
C MET A 179 -10.15 -3.07 6.15
N ARG A 180 -9.35 -3.70 5.29
CA ARG A 180 -8.30 -4.64 5.72
C ARG A 180 -7.26 -3.99 6.64
N PHE A 181 -6.95 -2.71 6.44
CA PHE A 181 -6.04 -1.95 7.31
C PHE A 181 -6.65 -1.62 8.68
N ALA A 182 -7.98 -1.70 8.80
CA ALA A 182 -8.71 -1.49 10.05
C ALA A 182 -9.03 -2.81 10.79
N ASP A 183 -8.60 -3.97 10.26
CA ASP A 183 -8.85 -5.26 10.90
C ASP A 183 -8.38 -5.34 12.36
N PRO A 184 -7.22 -4.80 12.77
CA PRO A 184 -6.77 -4.84 14.17
C PRO A 184 -7.71 -4.15 15.17
N VAL A 185 -8.56 -3.23 14.69
CA VAL A 185 -9.48 -2.44 15.52
C VAL A 185 -10.94 -2.74 15.20
N ARG A 186 -11.23 -3.76 14.40
CA ARG A 186 -12.56 -4.05 13.86
C ARG A 186 -13.59 -4.37 14.94
N ASP A 187 -13.17 -5.06 16.00
CA ASP A 187 -14.06 -5.48 17.10
C ASP A 187 -14.25 -4.40 18.18
N LEU A 188 -13.61 -3.24 18.01
CA LEU A 188 -13.72 -2.13 18.96
C LEU A 188 -14.95 -1.26 18.65
N SER A 189 -15.59 -0.75 19.71
CA SER A 189 -16.80 0.07 19.57
C SER A 189 -16.55 1.42 18.87
N ASP A 190 -15.41 2.05 19.15
CA ASP A 190 -14.97 3.27 18.45
C ASP A 190 -13.78 2.97 17.53
N ARG A 191 -14.12 2.40 16.36
CA ARG A 191 -13.15 1.99 15.33
C ARG A 191 -12.31 3.16 14.83
N THR A 192 -12.93 4.33 14.63
CA THR A 192 -12.24 5.52 14.12
C THR A 192 -11.21 6.01 15.13
N ALA A 193 -11.58 6.21 16.40
CA ALA A 193 -10.62 6.65 17.40
C ALA A 193 -9.53 5.61 17.67
N ALA A 194 -9.86 4.32 17.60
CA ALA A 194 -8.88 3.25 17.73
C ALA A 194 -7.88 3.22 16.58
N LEU A 195 -8.34 3.37 15.34
CA LEU A 195 -7.47 3.44 14.17
C LEU A 195 -6.62 4.72 14.19
N GLU A 196 -7.16 5.85 14.65
CA GLU A 196 -6.37 7.08 14.83
C GLU A 196 -5.25 6.89 15.85
N ARG A 197 -5.51 6.20 16.97
CA ARG A 197 -4.46 5.87 17.94
C ARG A 197 -3.40 4.96 17.35
N LEU A 198 -3.81 3.96 16.56
CA LEU A 198 -2.89 3.05 15.86
C LEU A 198 -1.99 3.78 14.87
N VAL A 199 -2.55 4.69 14.07
CA VAL A 199 -1.80 5.52 13.12
C VAL A 199 -0.84 6.46 13.86
N ARG A 200 -1.27 7.05 14.98
CA ARG A 200 -0.44 7.95 15.81
C ARG A 200 0.69 7.23 16.53
N SER A 201 0.47 6.01 17.03
CA SER A 201 1.52 5.23 17.69
C SER A 201 2.59 4.79 16.70
N GLY A 202 2.27 4.77 15.40
CA GLY A 202 3.16 4.21 14.38
C GLY A 202 3.38 2.71 14.59
N GLU A 203 2.60 2.08 15.48
CA GLU A 203 2.59 0.64 15.66
C GLU A 203 1.92 0.05 14.44
N VAL A 204 2.74 -0.24 13.43
CA VAL A 204 2.37 -1.23 12.44
C VAL A 204 2.29 -2.53 13.21
N VAL A 205 1.08 -2.95 13.58
CA VAL A 205 0.83 -4.33 14.03
C VAL A 205 1.08 -5.21 12.82
N LEU A 206 2.36 -5.44 12.54
CA LEU A 206 2.84 -6.57 11.79
C LEU A 206 2.34 -7.76 12.59
N GLY A 207 1.45 -8.56 12.00
CA GLY A 207 1.13 -9.85 12.59
C GLY A 207 2.46 -10.55 12.89
N GLU A 208 2.61 -11.06 14.10
CA GLU A 208 3.82 -11.70 14.60
C GLU A 208 4.36 -12.71 13.58
N ALA A 209 5.39 -12.30 12.86
CA ALA A 209 6.31 -13.15 12.14
C ALA A 209 7.62 -12.36 12.08
N GLU A 210 8.52 -12.82 12.94
CA GLU A 210 9.89 -12.41 13.15
C GLU A 210 10.57 -11.83 11.90
N ASP A 211 11.34 -10.76 12.13
CA ASP A 211 12.31 -10.18 11.18
C ASP A 211 13.37 -11.23 10.79
N GLU A 212 13.03 -12.17 9.93
CA GLU A 212 13.97 -13.08 9.27
C GLU A 212 13.53 -13.27 7.81
N ASP A 213 13.84 -12.28 6.96
CA ASP A 213 14.29 -12.48 5.57
C ASP A 213 14.48 -11.13 4.86
N ALA A 214 15.49 -10.39 5.31
CA ALA A 214 16.12 -9.32 4.54
C ALA A 214 17.39 -9.83 3.85
N THR A 215 17.36 -11.04 3.26
CA THR A 215 18.43 -11.52 2.38
C THR A 215 17.82 -12.25 1.19
N GLY A 216 17.70 -11.56 0.04
CA GLY A 216 17.31 -12.24 -1.18
C GLY A 216 16.76 -11.40 -2.33
N ALA A 217 17.32 -10.22 -2.60
CA ALA A 217 17.24 -9.62 -3.95
C ALA A 217 18.37 -8.61 -4.10
N ALA A 218 19.54 -9.11 -4.49
CA ALA A 218 20.50 -8.30 -5.25
C ALA A 218 19.90 -8.11 -6.64
N GLY A 219 19.68 -6.86 -7.02
CA GLY A 219 19.25 -6.43 -8.33
C GLY A 219 19.29 -4.90 -8.35
N ASP A 220 20.37 -4.39 -8.94
CA ASP A 220 20.64 -3.00 -9.32
C ASP A 220 19.48 -2.02 -9.20
N ASP A 221 19.65 -1.04 -8.32
CA ASP A 221 19.24 0.33 -8.62
C ASP A 221 20.48 1.21 -8.31
N ASP A 222 21.21 1.55 -9.37
CA ASP A 222 22.21 2.62 -9.38
C ASP A 222 21.48 3.96 -9.14
N ASP A 223 21.41 4.40 -7.88
CA ASP A 223 21.12 5.79 -7.53
C ASP A 223 22.47 6.52 -7.32
N ASP A 224 23.05 6.96 -8.43
CA ASP A 224 24.22 7.83 -8.49
C ASP A 224 23.76 9.31 -8.33
N ASP A 225 23.31 9.67 -7.13
CA ASP A 225 23.05 11.08 -6.76
C ASP A 225 24.31 11.70 -6.14
N ALA A 226 25.23 12.10 -7.01
CA ALA A 226 26.38 12.93 -6.67
C ALA A 226 25.96 14.40 -6.53
N ASP A 227 25.37 14.76 -5.39
CA ASP A 227 25.29 16.17 -4.99
C ASP A 227 26.60 16.60 -4.33
N GLY A 228 27.49 17.16 -5.16
CA GLY A 228 28.71 17.83 -4.75
C GLY A 228 28.40 19.08 -3.94
N ASP A 229 28.62 18.99 -2.63
CA ASP A 229 28.76 20.11 -1.72
C ASP A 229 29.99 20.93 -2.13
N GLY A 230 29.78 22.04 -2.82
CA GLY A 230 30.82 23.04 -3.11
C GLY A 230 30.68 24.22 -2.16
N PRO A 231 31.57 24.39 -1.17
CA PRO A 231 31.59 25.63 -0.41
C PRO A 231 32.33 26.69 -1.24
N GLY A 232 31.64 27.81 -1.48
CA GLY A 232 32.29 29.02 -1.96
C GLY A 232 33.13 29.67 -0.86
N ALA A 233 34.29 30.21 -1.21
CA ALA A 233 34.88 31.35 -0.54
C ALA A 233 35.92 32.00 -1.45
N ALA A 234 35.74 33.31 -1.63
CA ALA A 234 36.66 34.20 -2.32
C ALA A 234 38.03 34.26 -1.62
N GLY A 235 39.06 34.43 -2.44
CA GLY A 235 40.40 34.82 -2.02
C GLY A 235 41.05 35.53 -3.19
N ASP A 236 40.94 36.85 -3.20
CA ASP A 236 41.93 37.74 -3.82
C ASP A 236 43.33 37.30 -3.35
N ASP A 237 44.26 37.08 -4.28
CA ASP A 237 45.58 37.70 -4.12
C ASP A 237 46.26 37.89 -5.47
N ALA A 238 46.86 39.07 -5.59
CA ALA A 238 47.67 39.50 -6.69
C ALA A 238 49.10 38.95 -6.56
N GLY A 239 49.79 38.71 -7.67
CA GLY A 239 51.25 38.69 -7.67
C GLY A 239 51.91 37.83 -8.72
N GLY A 240 52.51 38.51 -9.71
CA GLY A 240 53.91 38.26 -10.07
C GLY A 240 54.24 37.21 -11.13
N GLU A 241 54.83 37.72 -12.22
CA GLU A 241 55.94 37.13 -13.01
C GLU A 241 55.65 35.79 -13.72
N GLY A 242 55.81 35.62 -15.03
CA GLY A 242 56.82 36.15 -15.93
C GLY A 242 57.36 34.96 -16.77
N ALA A 243 57.79 35.26 -17.99
CA ALA A 243 58.55 34.41 -18.92
C ALA A 243 57.80 33.39 -19.83
N GLY A 244 57.91 33.66 -21.14
CA GLY A 244 58.37 32.64 -22.10
C GLY A 244 57.45 32.35 -23.27
N GLY A 245 57.73 32.96 -24.43
CA GLY A 245 57.21 32.55 -25.74
C GLY A 245 56.84 33.70 -26.65
#